data_AF-A0A951J6K7-F1
#
_entry.id   AF-A0A951J6K7-F1
#
_cell.length_a   1.000
_cell.length_b   1.000
_cell.length_c   1.000
_cell.angle_alpha   90.00
_cell.angle_beta   90.00
_cell.angle_gamma   90.00
#
_symmetry.space_group_name_H-M   'P 1'
#
loop_
_entity.id
_entity.type
_entity.pdbx_description
1 polymer ?
#
loop_
_entity_poly.entity_id
_entity_poly.type
_entity_poly.pdbx_seq_one_letter_code
_entity_poly.pdbx_strand_id
1 'polypeptide(L)'
;MRVETHPHTPPSPGAAPAPDLPRADVLGIPLALTDYEGTMDWMDSTIASGHRACLSAAAVHLVMVAQEDASTRDAVLRSMAVPDGQPLVWALR
;
A
#
# COMPACT_ATOMS: atom_id res chain seq x y z
N MET A 1 -18.60 -10.99 -17.52
CA MET A 1 -17.26 -11.35 -17.02
C MET A 1 -17.42 -11.81 -15.58
N ARG A 2 -17.16 -13.09 -15.26
CA ARG A 2 -17.16 -13.58 -13.86
C ARG A 2 -15.72 -13.54 -13.37
N VAL A 3 -15.49 -12.91 -12.22
CA VAL A 3 -14.22 -12.97 -11.50
C VAL A 3 -14.36 -14.08 -10.47
N GLU A 4 -13.53 -15.11 -10.56
CA GLU A 4 -13.46 -16.12 -9.52
C GLU A 4 -12.63 -15.56 -8.36
N THR A 5 -13.28 -15.35 -7.21
CA THR A 5 -12.59 -14.94 -6.00
C THR A 5 -12.13 -16.18 -5.26
N HIS A 6 -10.83 -16.47 -5.29
CA HIS A 6 -10.26 -17.48 -4.41
C HIS A 6 -10.23 -16.97 -2.96
N PRO A 7 -10.57 -17.82 -1.97
CA PRO A 7 -10.52 -17.43 -0.58
C PRO A 7 -9.10 -17.02 -0.17
N HIS A 8 -8.98 -15.87 0.48
CA HIS A 8 -7.71 -15.41 1.04
C HIS A 8 -7.25 -16.36 2.14
N THR A 9 -6.17 -17.10 1.91
CA THR A 9 -5.54 -17.93 2.95
C THR A 9 -4.70 -17.01 3.84
N PRO A 10 -4.93 -16.99 5.17
CA PRO A 10 -4.17 -16.14 6.08
C PRO A 10 -2.67 -16.50 6.06
N PRO A 11 -1.76 -15.53 6.29
CA PRO A 11 -0.33 -15.79 6.31
C PRO A 11 0.06 -16.79 7.41
N SER A 12 1.06 -17.62 7.13
CA SER A 12 1.63 -18.53 8.14
C SER A 12 2.27 -17.74 9.29
N PRO A 13 2.01 -18.12 10.55
CA PRO A 13 2.67 -17.49 11.69
C PRO A 13 4.18 -17.80 11.65
N GLY A 14 5.00 -16.76 11.51
CA GLY A 14 6.47 -16.88 11.48
C GLY A 14 7.20 -16.06 10.40
N ALA A 15 6.47 -15.39 9.50
CA ALA A 15 7.10 -14.50 8.52
C ALA A 15 7.77 -13.29 9.20
N ALA A 16 8.98 -12.94 8.75
CA ALA A 16 9.63 -11.71 9.18
C ALA A 16 8.78 -10.49 8.75
N PRO A 17 8.83 -9.37 9.49
CA PRO A 17 8.10 -8.17 9.09
C PRO A 17 8.65 -7.64 7.75
N ALA A 18 7.76 -7.10 6.91
CA ALA A 18 8.17 -6.40 5.70
C ALA A 18 9.12 -5.23 6.05
N PRO A 19 10.03 -4.84 5.14
CA PRO A 19 10.90 -3.70 5.37
C PRO A 19 10.10 -2.43 5.66
N ASP A 20 10.56 -1.62 6.61
CA ASP A 20 9.93 -0.35 6.91
C ASP A 20 10.39 0.72 5.91
N LEU A 21 9.44 1.47 5.36
CA LEU A 21 9.70 2.59 4.46
C LEU A 21 9.30 3.90 5.15
N PRO A 22 10.03 5.00 4.93
CA PRO A 22 9.61 6.32 5.38
C PRO A 22 8.21 6.64 4.85
N ARG A 23 7.39 7.34 5.62
CA ARG A 23 6.01 7.67 5.24
C ARG A 23 5.71 9.12 5.53
N ALA A 24 4.81 9.69 4.73
CA ALA A 24 4.23 10.99 4.98
C ALA A 24 2.70 10.93 4.83
N ASP A 25 2.00 11.62 5.72
CA ASP A 25 0.55 11.61 5.75
C ASP A 25 -0.05 12.63 4.79
N VAL A 26 -1.00 12.18 3.97
CA VAL A 26 -1.89 13.05 3.20
C VAL A 26 -3.33 12.75 3.62
N LEU A 27 -3.96 13.70 4.32
CA LEU A 27 -5.32 13.57 4.85
C LEU A 27 -5.53 12.29 5.70
N GLY A 28 -4.50 11.93 6.49
CA GLY A 28 -4.50 10.75 7.35
C GLY A 28 -4.34 9.42 6.62
N ILE A 29 -3.89 9.45 5.36
CA ILE A 29 -3.44 8.28 4.61
C ILE A 29 -1.90 8.30 4.57
N PRO A 30 -1.22 7.31 5.18
CA PRO A 30 0.23 7.26 5.20
C PRO A 30 0.74 6.75 3.85
N LEU A 31 1.39 7.62 3.09
CA LEU A 31 2.00 7.29 1.80
C LEU A 31 3.47 6.96 1.99
N ALA A 32 3.90 5.79 1.53
CA ALA A 32 5.28 5.36 1.53
C ALA A 32 6.10 6.23 0.57
N LEU A 33 7.20 6.80 1.09
CA LEU A 33 8.13 7.61 0.35
C LEU A 33 9.26 6.71 -0.16
N THR A 34 9.14 6.34 -1.42
CA THR A 34 10.10 5.50 -2.13
C THR A 34 10.05 5.84 -3.61
N ASP A 35 11.05 5.40 -4.36
CA ASP A 35 11.03 5.43 -5.81
C ASP A 35 10.62 4.06 -6.36
N TYR A 36 10.69 3.92 -7.69
CA TYR A 36 10.30 2.68 -8.36
C TYR A 36 11.22 1.52 -7.97
N GLU A 37 12.54 1.74 -7.91
CA GLU A 37 13.52 0.70 -7.59
C GLU A 37 13.36 0.25 -6.13
N GLY A 38 13.27 1.19 -5.19
CA GLY A 38 13.03 0.88 -3.78
C GLY A 38 11.68 0.19 -3.54
N THR A 39 10.66 0.47 -4.36
CA THR A 39 9.39 -0.28 -4.33
C THR A 39 9.58 -1.73 -4.77
N MET A 40 10.34 -1.98 -5.84
CA MET A 40 10.65 -3.33 -6.32
C MET A 40 11.47 -4.12 -5.30
N ASP A 41 12.50 -3.51 -4.73
CA ASP A 41 13.33 -4.12 -3.68
C ASP A 41 12.50 -4.49 -2.44
N TRP A 42 11.56 -3.62 -2.06
CA TRP A 42 10.62 -3.90 -0.97
C TRP A 42 9.72 -5.11 -1.29
N MET A 43 9.22 -5.22 -2.53
CA MET A 43 8.41 -6.37 -2.94
C MET A 43 9.22 -7.66 -2.89
N ASP A 44 10.43 -7.66 -3.44
CA ASP A 44 11.32 -8.82 -3.45
C ASP A 44 11.64 -9.28 -2.02
N SER A 45 11.98 -8.35 -1.12
CA SER A 45 12.23 -8.67 0.29
C SER A 45 10.98 -9.19 1.00
N THR A 46 9.81 -8.60 0.73
CA THR A 46 8.54 -9.03 1.33
C THR A 46 8.21 -10.45 0.91
N ILE A 47 8.36 -10.77 -0.39
CA ILE A 47 8.13 -12.11 -0.94
C ILE A 47 9.15 -13.11 -0.39
N ALA A 48 10.44 -12.76 -0.40
CA ALA A 48 11.52 -13.63 0.09
C ALA A 48 11.36 -13.99 1.57
N SER A 49 10.81 -13.08 2.38
CA SER A 49 10.51 -13.32 3.80
C SER A 49 9.26 -14.18 4.04
N GLY A 50 8.53 -14.56 2.99
CA GLY A 50 7.24 -15.26 3.08
C GLY A 50 6.12 -14.37 3.61
N HIS A 51 6.34 -13.05 3.70
CA HIS A 51 5.34 -12.10 4.15
C HIS A 51 4.31 -11.82 3.06
N ARG A 52 3.07 -11.55 3.47
CA ARG A 52 1.99 -11.19 2.56
C ARG A 52 1.61 -9.74 2.82
N ALA A 53 1.66 -8.91 1.79
CA ALA A 53 1.25 -7.52 1.86
C ALA A 53 0.44 -7.12 0.62
N CYS A 54 -0.42 -6.12 0.80
CA CYS A 54 -1.09 -5.44 -0.31
C CYS A 54 -0.30 -4.18 -0.66
N LEU A 55 -0.02 -3.99 -1.95
CA LEU A 55 0.55 -2.76 -2.50
C LEU A 55 -0.54 -1.99 -3.24
N SER A 56 -0.59 -0.68 -3.04
CA SER A 56 -1.47 0.21 -3.79
C SER A 56 -0.70 1.39 -4.35
N ALA A 57 -0.78 1.60 -5.67
CA ALA A 57 -0.47 2.87 -6.28
C ALA A 57 -1.65 3.82 -5.99
N ALA A 58 -1.49 4.65 -4.96
CA ALA A 58 -2.53 5.51 -4.46
C ALA A 58 -2.59 6.79 -5.30
N ALA A 59 -3.54 6.85 -6.23
CA ALA A 59 -3.89 8.11 -6.90
C ALA A 59 -4.64 9.04 -5.94
N VAL A 60 -4.68 10.35 -6.24
CA VAL A 60 -5.47 11.34 -5.48
C VAL A 60 -6.92 10.87 -5.26
N HIS A 61 -7.53 10.27 -6.28
CA HIS A 61 -8.89 9.75 -6.18
C HIS A 61 -9.04 8.73 -5.04
N LEU A 62 -8.08 7.83 -4.84
CA LEU A 62 -8.11 6.88 -3.73
C LEU A 62 -8.08 7.60 -2.38
N VAL A 63 -7.21 8.61 -2.25
CA VAL A 63 -7.10 9.41 -1.02
C VAL A 63 -8.41 10.13 -0.70
N MET A 64 -9.09 10.67 -1.73
CA MET A 64 -10.38 11.34 -1.57
C MET A 64 -11.50 10.36 -1.22
N VAL A 65 -11.59 9.22 -1.90
CA VAL A 65 -12.60 8.18 -1.59
C VAL A 65 -12.42 7.64 -0.17
N ALA A 66 -11.18 7.50 0.32
CA ALA A 66 -10.91 7.08 1.70
C ALA A 66 -11.37 8.09 2.77
N GLN A 67 -11.75 9.32 2.39
CA GLN A 67 -12.40 10.26 3.32
C GLN A 67 -13.91 10.00 3.45
N GLU A 68 -14.52 9.37 2.44
CA GLU A 68 -15.97 9.20 2.33
C GLU A 68 -16.41 7.74 2.57
N ASP A 69 -15.55 6.78 2.25
CA ASP A 69 -15.81 5.35 2.43
C ASP A 69 -14.87 4.70 3.45
N ALA A 70 -15.45 4.24 4.56
CA ALA A 70 -14.71 3.62 5.64
C ALA A 70 -14.04 2.29 5.23
N SER A 71 -14.63 1.54 4.30
CA SER A 71 -14.05 0.27 3.84
C SER A 71 -12.78 0.49 3.03
N THR A 72 -12.80 1.49 2.14
CA THR A 72 -11.65 1.93 1.35
C THR A 72 -10.57 2.47 2.28
N ARG A 73 -10.95 3.24 3.30
CA ARG A 73 -10.02 3.74 4.31
C ARG A 73 -9.33 2.60 5.06
N ASP A 74 -10.06 1.62 5.57
CA ASP A 74 -9.47 0.46 6.25
C ASP A 74 -8.54 -0.34 5.31
N ALA A 75 -8.96 -0.55 4.06
CA ALA A 75 -8.17 -1.26 3.06
C ALA A 75 -6.83 -0.56 2.76
N VAL A 76 -6.84 0.76 2.52
CA VAL A 76 -5.61 1.51 2.23
C VAL A 76 -4.69 1.61 3.46
N LEU A 77 -5.25 1.75 4.67
CA LEU A 77 -4.46 1.79 5.91
C LEU A 77 -3.74 0.46 6.23
N ARG A 78 -4.23 -0.65 5.68
CA ARG A 78 -3.57 -1.98 5.77
C ARG A 78 -2.61 -2.25 4.62
N SER A 79 -2.56 -1.37 3.63
CA SER A 79 -1.76 -1.55 2.42
C SER A 79 -0.47 -0.73 2.51
N MET A 80 0.57 -1.17 1.81
CA MET A 80 1.70 -0.31 1.45
C MET A 80 1.25 0.58 0.28
N ALA A 81 0.95 1.84 0.58
CA ALA A 81 0.43 2.79 -0.39
C ALA A 81 1.56 3.71 -0.88
N VAL A 82 1.90 3.67 -2.17
CA VAL A 82 2.85 4.62 -2.79
C VAL A 82 2.08 5.73 -3.51
N PRO A 83 2.57 6.98 -3.52
CA PRO A 83 1.89 8.07 -4.23
C PRO A 83 1.91 7.83 -5.76
N ASP A 84 0.74 7.93 -6.40
CA ASP A 84 0.60 7.88 -7.85
C ASP A 84 0.02 9.19 -8.39
N GLY A 85 0.76 9.79 -9.33
CA GLY A 85 0.39 11.05 -9.97
C GLY A 85 0.95 12.31 -9.30
N GLN A 86 1.05 13.36 -10.12
CA GLN A 86 1.70 14.63 -9.74
C GLN A 86 1.10 15.34 -8.52
N PRO A 87 -0.23 15.41 -8.31
CA PRO A 87 -0.75 16.21 -7.20
C PRO A 87 -0.32 15.68 -5.82
N LEU A 88 -0.17 14.36 -5.65
CA LEU A 88 0.34 13.80 -4.40
C LEU A 88 1.83 14.08 -4.23
N VAL A 89 2.62 13.99 -5.30
CA VAL A 89 4.03 14.37 -5.26
C VAL A 89 4.20 15.83 -4.84
N TRP A 90 3.30 16.73 -5.28
CA TRP A 90 3.34 18.14 -4.87
C TRP A 90 2.92 18.35 -3.42
N ALA A 91 1.92 17.61 -2.94
CA ALA A 91 1.47 17.67 -1.55
C ALA A 91 2.51 17.14 -0.56
N LEU A 92 3.47 16.32 -1.02
CA LEU A 92 4.52 15.69 -0.25
C LEU A 92 5.86 16.46 -0.27
N ARG A 93 5.90 17.66 -0.84
CA ARG A 93 7.07 18.55 -0.86
C ARG A 93 7.15 19.48 0.34
#